data_AF-A0A9E2UP35-F1
#
_entry.id   AF-A0A9E2UP35-F1
#
_cell.length_a   1.000
_cell.length_b   1.000
_cell.length_c   1.000
_cell.angle_alpha   90.00
_cell.angle_beta   90.00
_cell.angle_gamma   90.00
#
_symmetry.space_group_name_H-M   'P 1'
#
loop_
_entity.id
_entity.type
_entity.pdbx_description
1 polymer ?
#
loop_
_entity_poly.entity_id
_entity_poly.type
_entity_poly.pdbx_seq_one_letter_code
_entity_poly.pdbx_strand_id
1 'polypeptide(L)'
;MANFKNPKTNAGISTVGADAAGKARFRLWGGGPDGEQLIVRVYRSGTVVSEGGGVTLDSTDAGNWNFDYTATGLKPGDQIFGLTNLGARYTAALSVVSGSGTPSKNHLIASWAAQYATNPIPSSDYLFPDAIPYPALRHPTMGPCTPLQEKCIGGRLANVSGLAVHCTAGPATDAYHMAAFHCIQTWNTNGASAHFGIARDGQVVQFISADHIANAQHDPGNRSWLSVEVSNPGRNEGMNADQLDSLKDLFNWVCNEFGVPSQMGTGFLGGNTTMNALTQQVCDATGASTTRDTAAPAASQGLSCHHWLDKARKPCPGMGILGQLPSVLKAGPQS
;
A
#
# COMPACT_ATOMS: atom_id res chain seq x y z
N MET A 1 13.45 3.75 -3.20
CA MET A 1 13.52 4.34 -4.55
C MET A 1 12.21 5.04 -4.83
N ALA A 2 12.18 6.36 -5.06
CA ALA A 2 10.96 7.12 -5.36
C ALA A 2 10.59 6.96 -6.85
N ASN A 3 9.34 6.63 -7.24
CA ASN A 3 8.94 6.41 -8.64
C ASN A 3 8.16 7.62 -9.22
N PHE A 4 8.36 8.00 -10.50
CA PHE A 4 7.48 8.95 -11.23
C PHE A 4 6.63 8.30 -12.31
N LYS A 5 5.35 8.70 -12.28
CA LYS A 5 4.37 8.95 -13.36
C LYS A 5 4.43 8.09 -14.61
N ASN A 6 3.62 7.04 -14.61
CA ASN A 6 2.93 6.62 -15.82
C ASN A 6 1.73 7.58 -16.06
N PRO A 7 1.63 8.28 -17.20
CA PRO A 7 0.53 9.19 -17.51
C PRO A 7 -0.84 8.50 -17.62
N LYS A 8 -0.91 7.17 -17.54
CA LYS A 8 -2.17 6.39 -17.57
C LYS A 8 -2.74 6.05 -16.20
N THR A 9 -1.99 6.19 -15.11
CA THR A 9 -2.39 5.61 -13.81
C THR A 9 -2.05 6.50 -12.60
N ASN A 10 -1.94 7.83 -12.78
CA ASN A 10 -1.77 8.93 -11.78
C ASN A 10 -0.86 8.80 -10.53
N ALA A 11 -0.20 7.67 -10.31
CA ALA A 11 0.49 7.37 -9.07
C ALA A 11 1.90 7.97 -9.04
N GLY A 12 2.21 8.84 -8.08
CA GLY A 12 3.57 9.37 -7.97
C GLY A 12 3.89 10.07 -6.65
N ILE A 13 5.10 9.80 -6.15
CA ILE A 13 5.71 10.47 -5.00
C ILE A 13 6.16 11.89 -5.42
N SER A 14 5.86 12.92 -4.63
CA SER A 14 6.24 14.32 -4.93
C SER A 14 7.61 14.75 -4.38
N THR A 15 8.25 13.92 -3.54
CA THR A 15 9.52 14.24 -2.87
C THR A 15 10.55 13.11 -2.88
N VAL A 16 11.84 13.43 -2.98
CA VAL A 16 12.94 12.47 -2.82
C VAL A 16 13.87 12.92 -1.69
N GLY A 17 14.15 12.01 -0.76
CA GLY A 17 15.15 12.27 0.29
C GLY A 17 16.56 12.08 -0.26
N ALA A 18 17.40 13.10 -0.11
CA ALA A 18 18.83 12.97 -0.32
C ALA A 18 19.55 12.84 1.04
N ASP A 19 20.51 11.92 1.12
CA ASP A 19 21.33 11.72 2.31
C ASP A 19 22.23 12.94 2.62
N ALA A 20 22.96 12.89 3.73
CA ALA A 20 23.84 13.98 4.14
C ALA A 20 24.96 14.27 3.11
N ALA A 21 25.26 13.32 2.22
CA ALA A 21 26.20 13.48 1.11
C ALA A 21 25.51 13.91 -0.20
N GLY A 22 24.20 14.21 -0.17
CA GLY A 22 23.42 14.60 -1.33
C GLY A 22 23.14 13.44 -2.29
N LYS A 23 23.18 12.19 -1.82
CA LYS A 23 22.90 11.01 -2.63
C LYS A 23 21.45 10.58 -2.50
N ALA A 24 20.82 10.26 -3.63
CA ALA A 24 19.48 9.70 -3.66
C ALA A 24 19.34 8.61 -4.73
N ARG A 25 18.32 7.76 -4.57
CA ARG A 25 17.89 6.82 -5.60
C ARG A 25 16.41 6.97 -5.85
N PHE A 26 16.05 7.19 -7.11
CA PHE A 26 14.69 7.29 -7.58
C PHE A 26 14.56 6.53 -8.90
N ARG A 27 13.35 6.33 -9.37
CA ARG A 27 13.00 5.64 -10.60
C ARG A 27 12.00 6.50 -11.33
N LEU A 28 12.11 6.58 -12.63
CA LEU A 28 11.14 7.32 -13.44
C LEU A 28 10.60 6.36 -14.48
N TRP A 29 9.30 6.40 -14.69
CA TRP A 29 8.75 5.87 -15.93
C TRP A 29 9.25 6.76 -17.07
N GLY A 30 9.80 6.13 -18.09
CA GLY A 30 10.60 6.80 -19.10
C GLY A 30 9.90 7.02 -20.42
N GLY A 31 8.65 6.64 -20.63
CA GLY A 31 7.99 6.90 -21.92
C GLY A 31 7.63 8.38 -22.11
N GLY A 32 8.15 9.01 -23.14
CA GLY A 32 7.66 10.28 -23.64
C GLY A 32 6.35 10.09 -24.41
N PRO A 33 5.59 11.17 -24.67
CA PRO A 33 4.39 11.12 -25.51
C PRO A 33 4.73 10.73 -26.96
N ASP A 34 5.99 10.84 -27.35
CA ASP A 34 6.61 10.46 -28.61
C ASP A 34 7.08 8.98 -28.63
N GLY A 35 6.94 8.25 -27.53
CA GLY A 35 7.43 6.87 -27.41
C GLY A 35 8.92 6.75 -27.14
N GLU A 36 9.60 7.87 -26.86
CA GLU A 36 11.03 7.93 -26.60
C GLU A 36 11.34 8.01 -25.10
N GLN A 37 12.58 7.78 -24.69
CA GLN A 37 12.96 7.91 -23.28
C GLN A 37 12.93 9.39 -22.82
N LEU A 38 12.29 9.69 -21.69
CA LEU A 38 12.36 11.01 -21.05
C LEU A 38 13.78 11.34 -20.60
N ILE A 39 14.22 12.56 -20.92
CA ILE A 39 15.48 13.15 -20.44
C ILE A 39 15.27 13.65 -19.01
N VAL A 40 16.16 13.29 -18.09
CA VAL A 40 16.00 13.64 -16.67
C VAL A 40 16.96 14.75 -16.30
N ARG A 41 16.43 15.85 -15.76
CA ARG A 41 17.22 16.99 -15.30
C ARG A 41 16.89 17.39 -13.88
N VAL A 42 17.93 17.82 -13.16
CA VAL A 42 17.82 18.43 -11.83
C VAL A 42 18.00 19.93 -11.97
N TYR A 43 17.09 20.69 -11.36
CA TYR A 43 17.08 22.13 -11.30
C TYR A 43 17.32 22.61 -9.88
N ARG A 44 18.17 23.62 -9.71
CA ARG A 44 18.40 24.33 -8.46
C ARG A 44 18.11 25.79 -8.69
N SER A 45 17.10 26.33 -7.99
CA SER A 45 16.67 27.73 -8.17
C SER A 45 16.43 28.10 -9.65
N GLY A 46 15.85 27.19 -10.43
CA GLY A 46 15.56 27.40 -11.86
C GLY A 46 16.69 27.07 -12.83
N THR A 47 17.91 26.82 -12.37
CA THR A 47 19.07 26.47 -13.22
C THR A 47 19.31 24.97 -13.25
N VAL A 48 19.59 24.39 -14.42
CA VAL A 48 19.96 22.97 -14.54
C VAL A 48 21.31 22.73 -13.86
N VAL A 49 21.36 21.80 -12.92
CA VAL A 49 22.59 21.42 -12.18
C VAL A 49 23.08 20.01 -12.50
N SER A 50 22.29 19.22 -13.23
CA SER A 50 22.67 17.87 -13.69
C SER A 50 23.52 17.87 -14.96
N GLU A 51 23.76 19.02 -15.58
CA GLU A 51 24.59 19.19 -16.78
C GLU A 51 25.82 20.03 -16.44
N GLY A 52 26.73 19.46 -15.65
CA GLY A 52 27.97 20.14 -15.22
C GLY A 52 27.84 21.06 -14.01
N GLY A 53 26.66 21.16 -13.38
CA GLY A 53 26.38 22.01 -12.22
C GLY A 53 26.53 21.32 -10.85
N GLY A 54 27.27 20.22 -10.79
CA GLY A 54 27.61 19.52 -9.54
C GLY A 54 26.61 18.45 -9.08
N VAL A 55 25.60 18.11 -9.89
CA VAL A 55 24.78 16.91 -9.70
C VAL A 55 25.12 15.89 -10.79
N THR A 56 25.36 14.64 -10.40
CA THR A 56 25.52 13.54 -11.36
C THR A 56 24.27 12.66 -11.32
N LEU A 57 23.84 12.19 -12.50
CA LEU A 57 22.72 11.26 -12.66
C LEU A 57 23.21 10.03 -13.44
N ASP A 58 23.15 8.86 -12.81
CA ASP A 58 23.37 7.58 -13.47
C ASP A 58 22.04 6.85 -13.60
N SER A 59 21.69 6.42 -14.82
CA SER A 59 20.47 5.65 -15.06
C SER A 59 20.77 4.19 -15.38
N THR A 60 19.92 3.29 -14.93
CA THR A 60 19.91 1.88 -15.33
C THR A 60 18.50 1.51 -15.80
N ASP A 61 18.39 0.86 -16.95
CA ASP A 61 17.12 0.32 -17.42
C ASP A 61 16.64 -0.80 -16.48
N ALA A 62 15.44 -0.65 -15.94
CA ALA A 62 14.79 -1.58 -15.03
C ALA A 62 13.67 -2.39 -15.72
N GLY A 63 13.52 -2.26 -17.05
CA GLY A 63 12.51 -2.93 -17.85
C GLY A 63 11.12 -2.29 -17.75
N ASN A 64 10.24 -2.65 -18.69
CA ASN A 64 8.87 -2.12 -18.77
C ASN A 64 8.81 -0.58 -18.76
N TRP A 65 9.73 0.07 -19.47
CA TRP A 65 9.85 1.53 -19.53
C TRP A 65 10.14 2.20 -18.18
N ASN A 66 10.74 1.48 -17.22
CA ASN A 66 11.18 2.05 -15.96
C ASN A 66 12.69 2.22 -15.95
N PHE A 67 13.16 3.36 -15.47
CA PHE A 67 14.59 3.67 -15.36
C PHE A 67 14.94 4.04 -13.93
N ASP A 68 15.90 3.32 -13.37
CA ASP A 68 16.46 3.55 -12.05
C ASP A 68 17.56 4.60 -12.11
N TYR A 69 17.38 5.72 -11.40
CA TYR A 69 18.35 6.79 -11.28
C TYR A 69 19.05 6.76 -9.93
N THR A 70 20.37 6.88 -9.98
CA THR A 70 21.21 7.21 -8.83
C THR A 70 21.73 8.62 -9.02
N ALA A 71 21.42 9.50 -8.07
CA ALA A 71 21.86 10.88 -8.08
C ALA A 71 22.86 11.14 -6.95
N THR A 72 23.85 11.99 -7.21
CA THR A 72 24.79 12.50 -6.20
C THR A 72 24.89 14.03 -6.31
N GLY A 73 25.20 14.71 -5.20
CA GLY A 73 25.31 16.18 -5.17
C GLY A 73 23.98 16.94 -5.08
N LEU A 74 22.87 16.23 -4.84
CA LEU A 74 21.56 16.84 -4.61
C LEU A 74 21.55 17.68 -3.33
N LYS A 75 20.78 18.77 -3.35
CA LYS A 75 20.54 19.62 -2.18
C LYS A 75 19.04 19.75 -1.92
N PRO A 76 18.63 19.94 -0.64
CA PRO A 76 17.25 20.28 -0.34
C PRO A 76 16.78 21.49 -1.15
N GLY A 77 15.59 21.39 -1.74
CA GLY A 77 15.01 22.40 -2.64
C GLY A 77 15.33 22.21 -4.12
N ASP A 78 16.22 21.28 -4.49
CA ASP A 78 16.38 20.88 -5.89
C ASP A 78 15.08 20.25 -6.43
N GLN A 79 14.83 20.40 -7.73
CA GLN A 79 13.66 19.86 -8.42
C GLN A 79 14.08 18.95 -9.58
N ILE A 80 13.58 17.73 -9.63
CA ILE A 80 13.86 16.77 -10.71
C ILE A 80 12.65 16.68 -11.65
N PHE A 81 12.91 16.75 -12.95
CA PHE A 81 11.89 16.63 -14.00
C PHE A 81 12.30 15.60 -15.05
N GLY A 82 11.33 14.85 -15.55
CA GLY A 82 11.38 14.18 -16.84
C GLY A 82 10.94 15.14 -17.94
N LEU A 83 11.76 15.27 -18.97
CA LEU A 83 11.61 16.14 -20.11
C LEU A 83 11.44 15.30 -21.37
N THR A 84 10.65 15.79 -22.32
CA THR A 84 10.64 15.24 -23.68
C THR A 84 11.98 15.49 -24.38
N ASN A 85 12.21 14.83 -25.52
CA ASN A 85 13.39 15.08 -26.35
C ASN A 85 13.51 16.54 -26.84
N LEU A 86 12.41 17.30 -26.84
CA LEU A 86 12.37 18.73 -27.15
C LEU A 86 12.66 19.62 -25.93
N GLY A 87 12.97 19.02 -24.77
CA GLY A 87 13.27 19.73 -23.53
C GLY A 87 12.06 20.26 -22.77
N ALA A 88 10.83 19.96 -23.21
CA ALA A 88 9.61 20.37 -22.50
C ALA A 88 9.37 19.48 -21.26
N ARG A 89 8.99 20.10 -20.14
CA ARG A 89 8.62 19.39 -18.90
C ARG A 89 7.41 18.51 -19.13
N TYR A 90 7.58 17.21 -18.90
CA TYR A 90 6.53 16.21 -19.07
C TYR A 90 6.04 15.65 -17.73
N THR A 91 6.94 15.52 -16.75
CA THR A 91 6.56 15.13 -15.38
C THR A 91 6.30 16.35 -14.50
N ALA A 92 5.56 16.16 -13.38
CA ALA A 92 5.61 17.13 -12.30
C ALA A 92 7.00 17.14 -11.63
N ALA A 93 7.28 18.17 -10.85
CA ALA A 93 8.53 18.30 -10.11
C ALA A 93 8.63 17.27 -8.98
N LEU A 94 9.76 16.56 -8.91
CA LEU A 94 10.19 15.83 -7.73
C LEU A 94 11.03 16.76 -6.84
N SER A 95 10.53 17.12 -5.66
CA SER A 95 11.27 18.02 -4.77
C SER A 95 12.27 17.24 -3.91
N VAL A 96 13.53 17.66 -3.88
CA VAL A 96 14.54 17.09 -3.00
C VAL A 96 14.38 17.66 -1.59
N VAL A 97 14.33 16.79 -0.59
CA VAL A 97 14.26 17.16 0.82
C VAL A 97 15.46 16.62 1.59
N SER A 98 15.84 17.29 2.68
CA SER A 98 16.90 16.81 3.58
C SER A 98 16.44 15.55 4.29
N GLY A 99 17.17 14.44 4.15
CA GLY A 99 16.91 13.23 4.92
C GLY A 99 18.16 12.39 5.08
N SER A 100 18.70 12.29 6.29
CA SER A 100 19.82 11.39 6.59
C SER A 100 19.42 9.93 6.38
N GLY A 101 19.78 9.37 5.22
CA GLY A 101 19.68 7.94 4.95
C GLY A 101 18.82 7.61 3.74
N THR A 102 18.92 6.35 3.31
CA THR A 102 17.93 5.76 2.40
C THR A 102 16.55 6.10 2.96
N PRO A 103 15.63 6.72 2.20
CA PRO A 103 14.30 7.02 2.69
C PRO A 103 13.74 5.75 3.32
N SER A 104 13.23 5.86 4.57
CA SER A 104 12.47 4.78 5.20
C SER A 104 11.55 4.18 4.15
N LYS A 105 11.40 2.85 4.13
CA LYS A 105 10.46 2.21 3.21
C LYS A 105 9.05 2.80 3.36
N ASN A 106 8.76 3.40 4.52
CA ASN A 106 7.51 4.09 4.84
C ASN A 106 7.53 5.62 4.69
N HIS A 107 8.48 6.20 3.97
CA HIS A 107 8.59 7.66 3.86
C HIS A 107 7.30 8.35 3.38
N LEU A 108 6.51 7.71 2.51
CA LEU A 108 5.24 8.26 2.03
C LEU A 108 4.22 8.42 3.17
N ILE A 109 4.08 7.40 4.03
CA ILE A 109 3.20 7.44 5.21
C ILE A 109 3.70 8.49 6.22
N ALA A 110 5.02 8.59 6.42
CA ALA A 110 5.60 9.59 7.31
C ALA A 110 5.37 11.03 6.81
N SER A 111 5.57 11.27 5.51
CA SER A 111 5.33 12.56 4.86
C SER A 111 3.85 12.95 4.89
N TRP A 112 2.96 11.97 4.72
CA TRP A 112 1.52 12.18 4.86
C TRP A 112 1.15 12.56 6.30
N ALA A 113 1.65 11.81 7.29
CA ALA A 113 1.38 12.07 8.70
C ALA A 113 1.81 13.48 9.14
N ALA A 114 2.94 13.99 8.64
CA ALA A 114 3.43 15.33 8.94
C ALA A 114 2.50 16.46 8.47
N GLN A 115 1.68 16.20 7.44
CA GLN A 115 0.78 17.18 6.81
C GLN A 115 -0.69 16.91 7.12
N TYR A 116 -0.99 15.81 7.83
CA TYR A 116 -2.35 15.30 8.02
C TYR A 116 -3.29 16.33 8.67
N ALA A 117 -2.78 17.16 9.59
CA ALA A 117 -3.58 18.15 10.30
C ALA A 117 -3.81 19.45 9.51
N THR A 118 -3.07 19.71 8.43
CA THR A 118 -2.95 21.05 7.83
C THR A 118 -3.22 21.13 6.33
N ASN A 119 -3.37 20.02 5.61
CA ASN A 119 -3.65 20.06 4.17
C ASN A 119 -4.29 18.76 3.64
N PRO A 120 -4.95 18.81 2.46
CA PRO A 120 -5.53 17.64 1.84
C PRO A 120 -4.43 16.64 1.47
N ILE A 121 -4.83 15.38 1.50
CA ILE A 121 -4.04 14.17 1.31
C ILE A 121 -3.06 14.35 0.15
N PRO A 122 -1.76 14.01 0.33
CA PRO A 122 -0.82 14.06 -0.78
C PRO A 122 -1.43 13.32 -1.96
N SER A 123 -1.51 13.94 -3.13
CA SER A 123 -2.04 13.31 -4.34
C SER A 123 -1.21 12.06 -4.65
N SER A 124 -1.67 10.91 -4.17
CA SER A 124 -0.96 9.65 -4.26
C SER A 124 -1.95 8.50 -4.27
N ASP A 125 -1.90 7.77 -5.37
CA ASP A 125 -2.64 6.54 -5.64
C ASP A 125 -2.22 5.37 -4.74
N TYR A 126 -1.31 5.60 -3.80
CA TYR A 126 -0.88 4.60 -2.82
C TYR A 126 -1.39 4.89 -1.42
N LEU A 127 -2.10 6.01 -1.25
CA LEU A 127 -2.69 6.45 0.01
C LEU A 127 -4.20 6.40 -0.13
N PHE A 128 -4.86 5.62 0.73
CA PHE A 128 -6.31 5.58 0.73
C PHE A 128 -6.86 6.88 1.34
N PRO A 129 -7.66 7.67 0.60
CA PRO A 129 -8.07 8.99 1.08
C PRO A 129 -8.81 8.99 2.42
N ASP A 130 -9.64 7.98 2.67
CA ASP A 130 -10.44 7.94 3.90
C ASP A 130 -9.69 7.32 5.08
N ALA A 131 -8.39 7.01 4.93
CA ALA A 131 -7.57 6.49 6.01
C ALA A 131 -6.85 7.59 6.81
N ILE A 132 -6.44 7.21 8.02
CA ILE A 132 -5.53 7.95 8.89
C ILE A 132 -4.13 7.34 8.75
N PRO A 133 -3.05 8.10 8.45
CA PRO A 133 -1.71 7.56 8.52
C PRO A 133 -1.38 7.24 9.97
N TYR A 134 -0.95 6.01 10.27
CA TYR A 134 -0.72 5.59 11.65
C TYR A 134 0.20 6.54 12.48
N PRO A 135 1.23 7.23 11.93
CA PRO A 135 2.05 8.14 12.72
C PRO A 135 1.33 9.45 13.09
N ALA A 136 0.14 9.71 12.57
CA ALA A 136 -0.72 10.83 12.99
C ALA A 136 -1.62 10.47 14.18
N LEU A 137 -1.82 9.18 14.49
CA LEU A 137 -2.62 8.75 15.64
C LEU A 137 -1.97 9.18 16.95
N ARG A 138 -2.76 9.78 17.84
CA ARG A 138 -2.33 10.25 19.16
C ARG A 138 -3.39 9.92 20.20
N HIS A 139 -2.96 9.39 21.33
CA HIS A 139 -3.79 9.30 22.52
C HIS A 139 -3.47 10.46 23.48
N PRO A 140 -4.45 11.08 24.15
CA PRO A 140 -4.22 12.22 25.03
C PRO A 140 -3.18 11.97 26.14
N THR A 141 -3.12 10.75 26.66
CA THR A 141 -2.20 10.38 27.75
C THR A 141 -1.01 9.53 27.32
N MET A 142 -1.13 8.75 26.24
CA MET A 142 -0.08 7.82 25.79
C MET A 142 0.79 8.41 24.67
N GLY A 143 0.35 9.52 24.07
CA GLY A 143 1.07 10.18 22.99
C GLY A 143 0.95 9.42 21.66
N PRO A 144 2.00 9.44 20.81
CA PRO A 144 2.01 8.77 19.51
C PRO A 144 2.12 7.25 19.62
N CYS A 145 1.63 6.54 18.60
CA CYS A 145 2.00 5.15 18.40
C CYS A 145 3.52 5.01 18.21
N THR A 146 4.09 3.89 18.66
CA THR A 146 5.48 3.54 18.36
C THR A 146 5.69 3.44 16.83
N PRO A 147 6.85 3.85 16.29
CA PRO A 147 7.13 3.64 14.87
C PRO A 147 7.11 2.17 14.48
N LEU A 148 6.55 1.86 13.30
CA LEU A 148 6.67 0.54 12.68
C LEU A 148 8.12 0.32 12.22
N GLN A 149 8.71 -0.82 12.55
CA GLN A 149 10.11 -1.12 12.22
C GLN A 149 10.30 -1.44 10.73
N GLU A 150 11.47 -1.09 10.17
CA GLU A 150 11.81 -1.34 8.75
C GLU A 150 11.74 -2.82 8.33
N LYS A 151 11.88 -3.76 9.29
CA LYS A 151 11.74 -5.19 9.03
C LYS A 151 10.30 -5.61 8.69
N CYS A 152 9.31 -4.82 9.12
CA CYS A 152 7.90 -5.04 8.86
C CYS A 152 7.50 -4.57 7.45
N ILE A 153 8.41 -3.93 6.70
CA ILE A 153 8.11 -3.36 5.39
C ILE A 153 8.99 -4.07 4.36
N GLY A 154 8.35 -4.71 3.37
CA GLY A 154 9.05 -5.42 2.32
C GLY A 154 9.58 -4.50 1.22
N GLY A 155 9.93 -5.09 0.07
CA GLY A 155 10.28 -4.33 -1.13
C GLY A 155 9.06 -3.68 -1.78
N ARG A 156 9.25 -3.11 -2.98
CA ARG A 156 8.13 -2.61 -3.77
C ARG A 156 7.21 -3.75 -4.22
N LEU A 157 5.91 -3.49 -4.25
CA LEU A 157 4.94 -4.33 -4.96
C LEU A 157 5.15 -4.17 -6.48
N ALA A 158 5.11 -5.28 -7.21
CA ALA A 158 5.19 -5.25 -8.67
C ALA A 158 3.84 -4.95 -9.32
N ASN A 159 2.77 -5.45 -8.69
CA ASN A 159 1.38 -5.32 -9.10
C ASN A 159 0.47 -5.50 -7.89
N VAL A 160 -0.79 -5.05 -8.00
CA VAL A 160 -1.84 -5.31 -7.01
C VAL A 160 -2.89 -6.23 -7.63
N SER A 161 -3.04 -7.42 -7.07
CA SER A 161 -4.06 -8.42 -7.41
C SER A 161 -5.38 -8.17 -6.70
N GLY A 162 -5.36 -7.49 -5.55
CA GLY A 162 -6.55 -7.23 -4.77
C GLY A 162 -6.29 -7.01 -3.29
N LEU A 163 -7.34 -7.22 -2.49
CA LEU A 163 -7.34 -6.96 -1.04
C LEU A 163 -7.59 -8.25 -0.25
N ALA A 164 -6.66 -8.60 0.63
CA ALA A 164 -6.76 -9.72 1.55
C ALA A 164 -7.28 -9.23 2.91
N VAL A 165 -8.39 -9.80 3.37
CA VAL A 165 -8.97 -9.48 4.68
C VAL A 165 -8.39 -10.39 5.76
N HIS A 166 -7.95 -9.75 6.86
CA HIS A 166 -7.39 -10.36 8.05
C HIS A 166 -8.19 -9.95 9.29
N CYS A 167 -7.84 -10.51 10.44
CA CYS A 167 -8.42 -10.16 11.71
C CYS A 167 -7.32 -9.93 12.75
N THR A 168 -7.45 -8.86 13.54
CA THR A 168 -6.46 -8.56 14.60
C THR A 168 -6.45 -9.63 15.69
N ALA A 169 -7.55 -10.37 15.86
CA ALA A 169 -7.79 -11.28 16.98
C ALA A 169 -7.63 -10.58 18.36
N GLY A 170 -7.96 -9.29 18.41
CA GLY A 170 -7.96 -8.46 19.59
C GLY A 170 -8.92 -7.28 19.40
N PRO A 171 -9.91 -7.11 20.29
CA PRO A 171 -10.89 -6.04 20.13
C PRO A 171 -10.28 -4.72 20.57
N ALA A 172 -10.36 -3.73 19.69
CA ALA A 172 -10.17 -2.34 20.04
C ALA A 172 -11.33 -1.53 19.47
N THR A 173 -11.89 -0.66 20.29
CA THR A 173 -13.01 0.19 19.90
C THR A 173 -12.58 1.23 18.85
N ASP A 174 -11.41 1.83 19.03
CA ASP A 174 -10.91 2.94 18.23
C ASP A 174 -9.60 2.62 17.49
N ALA A 175 -9.29 3.47 16.50
CA ALA A 175 -8.11 3.39 15.65
C ALA A 175 -6.78 3.38 16.42
N TYR A 176 -6.63 4.17 17.49
CA TYR A 176 -5.38 4.26 18.23
C TYR A 176 -5.08 2.94 18.93
N HIS A 177 -6.03 2.40 19.69
CA HIS A 177 -5.81 1.17 20.45
C HIS A 177 -5.60 -0.03 19.52
N MET A 178 -6.34 -0.10 18.41
CA MET A 178 -6.11 -1.10 17.37
C MET A 178 -4.68 -1.01 16.83
N ALA A 179 -4.28 0.18 16.37
CA ALA A 179 -2.97 0.41 15.78
C ALA A 179 -1.83 0.12 16.75
N ALA A 180 -1.89 0.66 17.97
CA ALA A 180 -0.81 0.55 18.94
C ALA A 180 -0.65 -0.88 19.49
N PHE A 181 -1.73 -1.49 19.97
CA PHE A 181 -1.66 -2.69 20.81
C PHE A 181 -1.94 -3.99 20.05
N HIS A 182 -2.77 -3.94 19.02
CA HIS A 182 -3.16 -5.14 18.26
C HIS A 182 -2.42 -5.28 16.93
N CYS A 183 -1.82 -4.20 16.45
CA CYS A 183 -1.02 -4.18 15.22
C CYS A 183 0.47 -3.96 15.54
N ILE A 184 0.88 -2.70 15.73
CA ILE A 184 2.29 -2.27 15.75
C ILE A 184 3.13 -3.03 16.78
N GLN A 185 2.65 -3.18 18.01
CA GLN A 185 3.40 -3.88 19.06
C GLN A 185 3.73 -5.33 18.64
N THR A 186 2.71 -6.08 18.19
CA THR A 186 2.86 -7.46 17.73
C THR A 186 3.74 -7.55 16.49
N TRP A 187 3.50 -6.69 15.51
CA TRP A 187 4.24 -6.62 14.24
C TRP A 187 5.72 -6.30 14.44
N ASN A 188 6.03 -5.35 15.30
CA ASN A 188 7.42 -5.02 15.65
C ASN A 188 8.12 -6.18 16.36
N THR A 189 7.41 -7.06 17.05
CA THR A 189 8.02 -8.27 17.63
C THR A 189 8.35 -9.30 16.55
N ASN A 190 7.39 -9.65 15.69
CA ASN A 190 7.51 -10.81 14.79
C ASN A 190 7.87 -10.49 13.33
N GLY A 191 7.97 -9.21 12.95
CA GLY A 191 8.25 -8.78 11.57
C GLY A 191 7.05 -8.87 10.61
N ALA A 192 5.84 -9.10 11.12
CA ALA A 192 4.61 -9.04 10.34
C ALA A 192 4.16 -7.60 10.09
N SER A 193 3.16 -7.41 9.23
CA SER A 193 2.49 -6.13 9.00
C SER A 193 1.24 -6.28 8.14
N ALA A 194 0.43 -5.24 8.06
CA ALA A 194 -0.60 -5.07 7.03
C ALA A 194 -0.50 -3.68 6.41
N HIS A 195 -1.17 -3.46 5.27
CA HIS A 195 -1.26 -2.14 4.66
C HIS A 195 -2.25 -1.27 5.42
N PHE A 196 -3.39 -1.85 5.77
CA PHE A 196 -4.51 -1.17 6.41
C PHE A 196 -4.95 -1.88 7.70
N GLY A 197 -5.69 -1.16 8.54
CA GLY A 197 -6.51 -1.72 9.59
C GLY A 197 -7.84 -0.98 9.70
N ILE A 198 -8.90 -1.65 10.16
CA ILE A 198 -10.23 -1.06 10.35
C ILE A 198 -10.67 -1.27 11.80
N ALA A 199 -10.80 -0.19 12.55
CA ALA A 199 -11.27 -0.21 13.93
C ALA A 199 -12.77 -0.48 14.03
N ARG A 200 -13.30 -0.74 15.24
CA ARG A 200 -14.73 -1.06 15.41
C ARG A 200 -15.64 0.12 15.11
N ASP A 201 -15.16 1.35 15.24
CA ASP A 201 -15.88 2.57 14.83
C ASP A 201 -15.78 2.87 13.32
N GLY A 202 -15.23 1.93 12.52
CA GLY A 202 -15.07 2.08 11.07
C GLY A 202 -13.82 2.86 10.65
N GLN A 203 -13.10 3.50 11.57
CA GLN A 203 -11.92 4.27 11.17
C GLN A 203 -10.86 3.38 10.51
N VAL A 204 -10.45 3.76 9.30
CA VAL A 204 -9.40 3.09 8.54
C VAL A 204 -8.05 3.71 8.89
N VAL A 205 -7.07 2.88 9.22
CA VAL A 205 -5.70 3.28 9.46
C VAL A 205 -4.81 2.71 8.38
N GLN A 206 -3.94 3.52 7.78
CA GLN A 206 -2.93 3.03 6.85
C GLN A 206 -1.54 2.99 7.51
N PHE A 207 -0.94 1.81 7.49
CA PHE A 207 0.35 1.51 8.10
C PHE A 207 1.49 1.49 7.10
N ILE A 208 1.24 0.94 5.91
CA ILE A 208 2.22 0.81 4.82
C ILE A 208 1.56 1.34 3.55
N SER A 209 2.29 2.11 2.75
CA SER A 209 1.81 2.58 1.46
C SER A 209 1.58 1.41 0.49
N ALA A 210 0.55 1.51 -0.35
CA ALA A 210 0.15 0.44 -1.25
C ALA A 210 1.15 0.16 -2.40
N ASP A 211 2.32 0.80 -2.41
CA ASP A 211 3.44 0.52 -3.31
C ASP A 211 4.54 -0.38 -2.70
N HIS A 212 4.39 -0.79 -1.44
CA HIS A 212 5.33 -1.64 -0.72
C HIS A 212 4.64 -2.89 -0.17
N ILE A 213 5.40 -3.99 -0.07
CA ILE A 213 4.94 -5.25 0.48
C ILE A 213 4.70 -5.12 1.99
N ALA A 214 3.53 -5.54 2.45
CA ALA A 214 3.28 -5.87 3.86
C ALA A 214 3.40 -7.40 4.07
N ASN A 215 4.00 -7.80 5.20
CA ASN A 215 4.23 -9.19 5.58
C ASN A 215 3.01 -9.77 6.34
N ALA A 216 1.83 -9.74 5.72
CA ALA A 216 0.58 -10.14 6.38
C ALA A 216 0.33 -11.65 6.31
N GLN A 217 0.82 -12.28 5.26
CA GLN A 217 0.57 -13.67 4.88
C GLN A 217 1.85 -14.32 4.31
N HIS A 218 1.75 -15.41 3.56
CA HIS A 218 2.91 -16.06 2.94
C HIS A 218 3.06 -15.67 1.46
N ASP A 219 4.29 -15.80 0.95
CA ASP A 219 4.56 -15.69 -0.49
C ASP A 219 3.89 -16.87 -1.27
N PRO A 220 3.29 -16.59 -2.44
CA PRO A 220 3.40 -15.35 -3.20
C PRO A 220 2.40 -14.24 -2.83
N GLY A 221 1.45 -14.47 -1.91
CA GLY A 221 0.39 -13.51 -1.57
C GLY A 221 0.90 -12.13 -1.15
N ASN A 222 1.96 -12.06 -0.31
CA ASN A 222 2.53 -10.76 0.10
C ASN A 222 3.06 -9.92 -1.08
N ARG A 223 3.42 -10.56 -2.20
CA ARG A 223 4.07 -9.87 -3.33
C ARG A 223 3.11 -9.16 -4.27
N SER A 224 1.81 -9.42 -4.14
CA SER A 224 0.80 -8.84 -5.02
C SER A 224 -0.53 -8.51 -4.34
N TRP A 225 -0.74 -8.84 -3.07
CA TRP A 225 -2.00 -8.53 -2.39
C TRP A 225 -1.81 -7.45 -1.35
N LEU A 226 -2.68 -6.44 -1.40
CA LEU A 226 -2.86 -5.53 -0.27
C LEU A 226 -3.56 -6.28 0.87
N SER A 227 -3.40 -5.80 2.09
CA SER A 227 -3.91 -6.49 3.28
C SER A 227 -4.52 -5.51 4.26
N VAL A 228 -5.62 -5.92 4.87
CA VAL A 228 -6.35 -5.15 5.87
C VAL A 228 -6.65 -6.00 7.11
N GLU A 229 -6.23 -5.52 8.28
CA GLU A 229 -6.63 -6.11 9.56
C GLU A 229 -7.94 -5.51 10.05
N VAL A 230 -8.98 -6.33 10.22
CA VAL A 230 -10.23 -5.86 10.81
C VAL A 230 -10.23 -6.15 12.31
N SER A 231 -10.48 -5.12 13.13
CA SER A 231 -10.55 -5.30 14.58
C SER A 231 -11.74 -6.16 14.96
N ASN A 232 -11.49 -7.28 15.63
CA ASN A 232 -12.56 -8.14 16.11
C ASN A 232 -12.19 -8.79 17.45
N PRO A 233 -13.19 -9.09 18.30
CA PRO A 233 -12.95 -9.76 19.59
C PRO A 233 -12.59 -11.25 19.43
N GLY A 234 -12.62 -11.80 18.21
CA GLY A 234 -12.19 -13.17 17.94
C GLY A 234 -12.73 -13.74 16.64
N ARG A 235 -12.39 -15.00 16.37
CA ARG A 235 -12.56 -15.66 15.05
C ARG A 235 -14.01 -16.00 14.66
N ASN A 236 -14.97 -15.86 15.57
CA ASN A 236 -16.37 -16.21 15.30
C ASN A 236 -17.25 -14.98 15.08
N GLU A 237 -16.83 -13.80 15.52
CA GLU A 237 -17.60 -12.58 15.34
C GLU A 237 -17.29 -11.96 13.97
N GLY A 238 -18.34 -11.45 13.33
CA GLY A 238 -18.24 -10.69 12.10
C GLY A 238 -17.90 -9.21 12.32
N MET A 239 -17.71 -8.53 11.21
CA MET A 239 -17.69 -7.07 11.10
C MET A 239 -19.05 -6.51 11.51
N ASN A 240 -19.04 -5.37 12.21
CA ASN A 240 -20.23 -4.54 12.38
C ASN A 240 -20.48 -3.70 11.10
N ALA A 241 -21.52 -2.85 11.13
CA ALA A 241 -21.90 -2.03 9.98
C ALA A 241 -20.77 -1.07 9.55
N ASP A 242 -20.22 -0.29 10.49
CA ASP A 242 -19.17 0.71 10.21
C ASP A 242 -17.92 0.06 9.59
N GLN A 243 -17.53 -1.11 10.09
CA GLN A 243 -16.43 -1.89 9.54
C GLN A 243 -16.71 -2.41 8.14
N LEU A 244 -17.92 -2.90 7.90
CA LEU A 244 -18.31 -3.45 6.62
C LEU A 244 -18.36 -2.35 5.55
N ASP A 245 -18.89 -1.17 5.89
CA ASP A 245 -18.94 -0.05 4.96
C ASP A 245 -17.55 0.50 4.65
N SER A 246 -16.70 0.64 5.67
CA SER A 246 -15.30 1.04 5.47
C SER A 246 -14.50 0.02 4.64
N LEU A 247 -14.78 -1.27 4.78
CA LEU A 247 -14.17 -2.31 3.95
C LEU A 247 -14.65 -2.26 2.49
N LYS A 248 -15.93 -1.92 2.25
CA LYS A 248 -16.44 -1.69 0.89
C LYS A 248 -15.75 -0.50 0.25
N ASP A 249 -15.63 0.62 0.95
CA ASP A 249 -15.00 1.83 0.43
C ASP A 249 -13.52 1.59 0.13
N LEU A 250 -12.81 0.92 1.03
CA LEU A 250 -11.43 0.52 0.81
C LEU A 250 -11.31 -0.42 -0.41
N PHE A 251 -12.17 -1.43 -0.53
CA PHE A 251 -12.11 -2.36 -1.67
C PHE A 251 -12.46 -1.67 -3.00
N ASN A 252 -13.45 -0.78 -3.01
CA ASN A 252 -13.81 0.04 -4.15
C ASN A 252 -12.63 0.93 -4.58
N TRP A 253 -11.94 1.55 -3.64
CA TRP A 253 -10.72 2.29 -3.93
C TRP A 253 -9.65 1.38 -4.54
N VAL A 254 -9.39 0.19 -3.98
CA VAL A 254 -8.43 -0.77 -4.56
C VAL A 254 -8.80 -1.15 -6.00
N CYS A 255 -10.09 -1.38 -6.28
CA CYS A 255 -10.57 -1.67 -7.62
C CYS A 255 -10.32 -0.52 -8.60
N ASN A 256 -10.67 0.71 -8.22
CA ASN A 256 -10.55 1.88 -9.08
C ASN A 256 -9.08 2.28 -9.31
N GLU A 257 -8.28 2.25 -8.25
CA GLU A 257 -6.89 2.75 -8.25
C GLU A 257 -5.94 1.78 -8.97
N PHE A 258 -6.12 0.47 -8.77
CA PHE A 258 -5.22 -0.55 -9.29
C PHE A 258 -5.79 -1.36 -10.44
N GLY A 259 -7.01 -1.05 -10.91
CA GLY A 259 -7.69 -1.80 -11.97
C GLY A 259 -8.01 -3.25 -11.58
N VAL A 260 -8.21 -3.51 -10.27
CA VAL A 260 -8.59 -4.83 -9.76
C VAL A 260 -10.08 -5.06 -10.04
N PRO A 261 -10.48 -6.23 -10.58
CA PRO A 261 -11.90 -6.53 -10.79
C PRO A 261 -12.65 -6.58 -9.44
N SER A 262 -13.82 -5.94 -9.40
CA SER A 262 -14.73 -6.01 -8.25
C SER A 262 -15.44 -7.37 -8.21
N GLN A 263 -14.71 -8.39 -7.79
CA GLN A 263 -15.15 -9.78 -7.69
C GLN A 263 -14.53 -10.47 -6.49
N MET A 264 -15.00 -11.67 -6.15
CA MET A 264 -14.36 -12.53 -5.16
C MET A 264 -13.19 -13.28 -5.82
N GLY A 265 -12.05 -13.37 -5.13
CA GLY A 265 -10.92 -14.20 -5.53
C GLY A 265 -11.23 -15.69 -5.41
N THR A 266 -10.31 -16.52 -5.90
CA THR A 266 -10.47 -17.98 -5.86
C THR A 266 -10.35 -18.48 -4.43
N GLY A 267 -11.41 -19.13 -3.93
CA GLY A 267 -11.45 -19.71 -2.58
C GLY A 267 -10.63 -21.00 -2.48
N PHE A 268 -9.97 -21.19 -1.33
CA PHE A 268 -9.16 -22.40 -1.08
C PHE A 268 -9.91 -23.42 -0.21
N LEU A 269 -9.91 -24.69 -0.65
CA LEU A 269 -10.52 -25.83 0.02
C LEU A 269 -9.45 -26.76 0.63
N GLY A 270 -8.72 -26.29 1.63
CA GLY A 270 -7.70 -27.10 2.30
C GLY A 270 -7.55 -26.82 3.79
N GLY A 271 -7.15 -27.85 4.54
CA GLY A 271 -7.03 -27.78 5.99
C GLY A 271 -8.36 -28.09 6.69
N ASN A 272 -8.93 -27.08 7.36
CA ASN A 272 -10.08 -27.23 8.26
C ASN A 272 -11.40 -27.46 7.49
N THR A 273 -12.13 -28.53 7.81
CA THR A 273 -13.38 -28.92 7.13
C THR A 273 -14.50 -27.89 7.27
N THR A 274 -14.62 -27.22 8.43
CA THR A 274 -15.63 -26.17 8.64
C THR A 274 -15.33 -24.93 7.79
N MET A 275 -14.05 -24.52 7.72
CA MET A 275 -13.65 -23.42 6.85
C MET A 275 -13.87 -23.76 5.38
N ASN A 276 -13.64 -25.02 4.96
CA ASN A 276 -13.91 -25.44 3.59
C ASN A 276 -15.40 -25.32 3.23
N ALA A 277 -16.30 -25.74 4.12
CA ALA A 277 -17.75 -25.62 3.89
C ALA A 277 -18.16 -24.15 3.75
N LEU A 278 -17.64 -23.27 4.61
CA LEU A 278 -17.92 -21.84 4.52
C LEU A 278 -17.29 -21.20 3.27
N THR A 279 -16.06 -21.57 2.91
CA THR A 279 -15.43 -21.14 1.65
C THR A 279 -16.31 -21.51 0.45
N GLN A 280 -16.83 -22.74 0.41
CA GLN A 280 -17.73 -23.16 -0.67
C GLN A 280 -18.97 -22.27 -0.72
N GLN A 281 -19.63 -22.04 0.42
CA GLN A 281 -20.82 -21.17 0.48
C GLN A 281 -20.54 -19.74 0.00
N VAL A 282 -19.42 -19.16 0.43
CA VAL A 282 -19.01 -17.81 0.04
C VAL A 282 -18.76 -17.75 -1.46
N CYS A 283 -18.01 -18.71 -2.01
CA CYS A 283 -17.70 -18.76 -3.43
C CYS A 283 -18.94 -19.00 -4.30
N ASP A 284 -19.85 -19.90 -3.88
CA ASP A 284 -21.11 -20.15 -4.58
C ASP A 284 -21.99 -18.88 -4.61
N ALA A 285 -22.07 -18.15 -3.49
CA ALA A 285 -22.85 -16.92 -3.38
C ALA A 285 -22.34 -15.78 -4.27
N THR A 286 -21.07 -15.81 -4.66
CA THR A 286 -20.43 -14.77 -5.49
C THR A 286 -20.08 -15.24 -6.90
N GLY A 287 -20.36 -16.52 -7.23
CA GLY A 287 -19.95 -17.14 -8.50
C GLY A 287 -18.44 -17.32 -8.65
N ALA A 288 -17.67 -17.29 -7.56
CA ALA A 288 -16.23 -17.49 -7.60
C ALA A 288 -15.84 -18.98 -7.61
N SER A 289 -14.70 -19.27 -8.19
CA SER A 289 -14.15 -20.63 -8.21
C SER A 289 -13.58 -21.02 -6.86
N THR A 290 -13.66 -22.31 -6.54
CA THR A 290 -12.93 -22.94 -5.43
C THR A 290 -11.85 -23.87 -5.95
N THR A 291 -10.77 -24.04 -5.20
CA THR A 291 -9.66 -24.92 -5.59
C THR A 291 -8.99 -25.60 -4.39
N ARG A 292 -8.32 -26.72 -4.64
CA ARG A 292 -7.38 -27.36 -3.69
C ARG A 292 -5.91 -27.08 -4.03
N ASP A 293 -5.64 -26.40 -5.16
CA ASP A 293 -4.31 -25.92 -5.50
C ASP A 293 -3.96 -24.71 -4.62
N THR A 294 -2.87 -24.83 -3.86
CA THR A 294 -2.39 -23.77 -2.97
C THR A 294 -1.85 -22.54 -3.69
N ALA A 295 -1.54 -22.62 -4.98
CA ALA A 295 -1.03 -21.47 -5.76
C ALA A 295 -2.16 -20.63 -6.37
N ALA A 296 -3.27 -21.26 -6.75
CA ALA A 296 -4.36 -20.63 -7.48
C ALA A 296 -5.03 -19.43 -6.77
N PRO A 297 -5.28 -19.43 -5.44
CA PRO A 297 -5.81 -18.26 -4.74
C PRO A 297 -4.91 -17.03 -4.87
N ALA A 298 -3.59 -17.21 -4.71
CA ALA A 298 -2.64 -16.10 -4.80
C ALA A 298 -2.45 -15.58 -6.23
N ALA A 299 -2.69 -16.42 -7.24
CA ALA A 299 -2.71 -16.03 -8.64
C ALA A 299 -4.04 -15.40 -9.09
N SER A 300 -5.09 -15.43 -8.26
CA SER A 300 -6.38 -14.82 -8.57
C SER A 300 -6.37 -13.30 -8.35
N GLN A 301 -7.52 -12.65 -8.57
CA GLN A 301 -7.69 -11.21 -8.38
C GLN A 301 -9.05 -10.91 -7.74
N GLY A 302 -9.14 -9.82 -6.99
CA GLY A 302 -10.37 -9.33 -6.37
C GLY A 302 -10.30 -9.24 -4.84
N LEU A 303 -11.41 -9.51 -4.15
CA LEU A 303 -11.47 -9.60 -2.70
C LEU A 303 -11.09 -11.01 -2.25
N SER A 304 -10.21 -11.12 -1.26
CA SER A 304 -9.77 -12.40 -0.72
C SER A 304 -9.59 -12.33 0.79
N CYS A 305 -9.05 -13.37 1.38
CA CYS A 305 -8.79 -13.43 2.80
C CYS A 305 -7.52 -14.21 3.12
N HIS A 306 -6.99 -14.00 4.33
CA HIS A 306 -5.77 -14.66 4.78
C HIS A 306 -5.86 -16.18 4.66
N HIS A 307 -7.00 -16.79 4.99
CA HIS A 307 -7.18 -18.25 4.94
C HIS A 307 -6.91 -18.83 3.55
N TRP A 308 -7.32 -18.11 2.50
CA TRP A 308 -7.18 -18.59 1.13
C TRP A 308 -5.77 -18.39 0.58
N LEU A 309 -5.07 -17.36 1.07
CA LEU A 309 -3.75 -16.97 0.58
C LEU A 309 -2.59 -17.55 1.42
N ASP A 310 -2.86 -18.06 2.61
CA ASP A 310 -1.86 -18.59 3.55
C ASP A 310 -1.58 -20.09 3.37
N LYS A 311 -0.34 -20.42 3.02
CA LYS A 311 0.17 -21.80 2.96
C LYS A 311 0.16 -22.52 4.32
N ALA A 312 0.29 -21.79 5.42
CA ALA A 312 0.20 -22.29 6.79
C ALA A 312 -1.24 -22.54 7.27
N ARG A 313 -2.25 -22.27 6.41
CA ARG A 313 -3.66 -22.65 6.63
C ARG A 313 -4.23 -22.11 7.93
N LYS A 314 -3.86 -20.87 8.27
CA LYS A 314 -4.39 -20.20 9.47
C LYS A 314 -5.89 -19.99 9.31
N PRO A 315 -6.67 -20.09 10.39
CA PRO A 315 -8.11 -19.84 10.37
C PRO A 315 -8.43 -18.32 10.47
N CYS A 316 -7.53 -17.46 10.00
CA CYS A 316 -7.74 -16.01 9.88
C CYS A 316 -8.39 -15.76 8.51
N PRO A 317 -9.39 -14.89 8.35
CA PRO A 317 -9.89 -13.89 9.32
C PRO A 317 -10.92 -14.44 10.31
N GLY A 318 -11.18 -15.74 10.28
CA GLY A 318 -12.24 -16.38 11.08
C GLY A 318 -13.54 -16.50 10.29
N MET A 319 -14.47 -17.28 10.85
CA MET A 319 -15.73 -17.62 10.17
C MET A 319 -16.66 -16.41 10.05
N GLY A 320 -16.73 -15.56 11.06
CA GLY A 320 -17.62 -14.39 11.05
C GLY A 320 -17.30 -13.45 9.89
N ILE A 321 -16.03 -13.05 9.77
CA ILE A 321 -15.57 -12.18 8.69
C ILE A 321 -15.62 -12.89 7.33
N LEU A 322 -15.16 -14.14 7.24
CA LEU A 322 -15.19 -14.90 5.97
C LEU A 322 -16.62 -14.99 5.40
N GLY A 323 -17.60 -15.31 6.25
CA GLY A 323 -19.00 -15.41 5.82
C GLY A 323 -19.62 -14.09 5.35
N GLN A 324 -19.02 -12.95 5.70
CA GLN A 324 -19.51 -11.62 5.32
C GLN A 324 -18.86 -11.04 4.07
N LEU A 325 -17.77 -11.65 3.55
CA LEU A 325 -17.10 -11.13 2.35
C LEU A 325 -18.02 -10.93 1.14
N PRO A 326 -19.04 -11.78 0.87
CA PRO A 326 -20.00 -11.51 -0.20
C PRO A 326 -20.73 -10.16 -0.07
N SER A 327 -20.93 -9.66 1.16
CA SER A 327 -21.60 -8.38 1.41
C SER A 327 -20.74 -7.17 1.04
N VAL A 328 -19.42 -7.34 0.91
CA VAL A 328 -18.50 -6.29 0.44
C VAL A 328 -18.69 -6.04 -1.06
N LEU A 329 -19.06 -7.08 -1.83
CA LEU A 329 -19.25 -7.01 -3.28
C LEU A 329 -20.65 -6.53 -3.70
N LYS A 330 -21.58 -6.42 -2.75
CA LYS A 330 -22.92 -5.89 -3.04
C LYS A 330 -22.81 -4.38 -3.17
N ALA A 331 -23.37 -3.83 -4.25
CA ALA A 331 -23.53 -2.40 -4.39
C ALA A 331 -24.19 -1.84 -3.11
N GLY A 332 -23.61 -0.79 -2.53
CA GLY A 332 -24.25 -0.03 -1.46
C GLY A 332 -25.59 0.56 -1.96
N PRO A 333 -26.48 1.00 -1.05
CA PRO A 333 -27.61 1.80 -1.47
C PRO A 333 -27.08 3.00 -2.26
N GLN A 334 -27.57 3.20 -3.50
CA GLN A 334 -27.27 4.41 -4.26
C GLN A 334 -27.75 5.59 -3.41
N SER A 335 -26.82 6.50 -3.07
CA SER A 335 -27.13 7.77 -2.44
C SER A 335 -27.66 8.78 -3.45
#